data_AF-A0A9C7B374-F1
#
_entry.id   AF-A0A9C7B374-F1
#
_cell.length_a   1.000
_cell.length_b   1.000
_cell.length_c   1.000
_cell.angle_alpha   90.00
_cell.angle_beta   90.00
_cell.angle_gamma   90.00
#
_symmetry.space_group_name_H-M   'P 1'
#
loop_
_entity.id
_entity.type
_entity.pdbx_description
1 polymer ?
#
loop_
_entity_poly.entity_id
_entity_poly.type
_entity_poly.pdbx_seq_one_letter_code
_entity_poly.pdbx_strand_id
1 'polypeptide(L)'
;MRRGRAAPAAPALHPVSALAHAGVLVLFLLLYTHPLFLLLLALLPGLTLAARGDVRAWRRQLAWGSTFALFIIAFNGLLGGVGATELLGFSLPLLGRRTVSLEGLVYGGAMALRLAGIIGAFALLSRLVDLERLLYFSPLAGRSSLTAALTLGLIPRLNRSARTLLEVQASRGAPLAAGGLRRGVRAAGPLLAALTETALEDSLDLAEVLTARGYGSGRPTHFRPERWHRRDAVVLLGTVFALAVGLEGARTGAASFTYYPALAAPAWVRSLPVLAGVLGGLTIPAFIFWGWRRCRWLRVNI
;
A
#
# COMPACT_ATOMS: atom_id res chain seq x y z
N MET A 1 35.07 -14.89 -6.57
CA MET A 1 33.80 -14.16 -6.73
C MET A 1 32.61 -15.11 -6.55
N ARG A 2 32.08 -15.22 -5.31
CA ARG A 2 30.86 -15.99 -5.04
C ARG A 2 29.67 -15.21 -5.61
N ARG A 3 29.06 -15.71 -6.70
CA ARG A 3 27.72 -15.27 -7.12
C ARG A 3 26.79 -15.52 -5.95
N GLY A 4 26.39 -14.45 -5.25
CA GLY A 4 25.37 -14.53 -4.22
C GLY A 4 24.12 -15.10 -4.86
N ARG A 5 23.75 -16.34 -4.48
CA ARG A 5 22.46 -16.92 -4.84
C ARG A 5 21.40 -15.90 -4.44
N ALA A 6 20.71 -15.32 -5.42
CA ALA A 6 19.50 -14.55 -5.16
C ALA A 6 18.61 -15.43 -4.28
N ALA A 7 18.26 -14.94 -3.09
CA ALA A 7 17.33 -15.67 -2.23
C ALA A 7 16.07 -15.96 -3.06
N PRO A 8 15.51 -17.19 -2.99
CA PRO A 8 14.32 -17.51 -3.76
C PRO A 8 13.24 -16.47 -3.45
N ALA A 9 12.62 -15.92 -4.50
CA ALA A 9 11.54 -14.96 -4.34
C ALA A 9 10.45 -15.60 -3.47
N ALA A 10 10.01 -14.88 -2.43
CA ALA A 10 8.97 -15.37 -1.56
C ALA A 10 7.69 -15.68 -2.35
N PRO A 11 6.92 -16.71 -1.94
CA PRO A 11 5.78 -17.19 -2.70
C PRO A 11 4.78 -16.06 -2.96
N ALA A 12 4.38 -15.89 -4.22
CA ALA A 12 3.32 -14.94 -4.57
C ALA A 12 1.96 -15.48 -4.11
N LEU A 13 1.22 -14.67 -3.36
CA LEU A 13 -0.18 -14.98 -3.03
C LEU A 13 -1.07 -14.72 -4.24
N HIS A 14 -2.19 -15.44 -4.32
CA HIS A 14 -3.19 -15.13 -5.34
C HIS A 14 -3.66 -13.66 -5.20
N PRO A 15 -3.76 -12.88 -6.29
CA PRO A 15 -4.09 -11.45 -6.24
C PRO A 15 -5.36 -11.11 -5.45
N VAL A 16 -6.41 -11.92 -5.63
CA VAL A 16 -7.68 -11.78 -4.89
C VAL A 16 -7.49 -11.93 -3.39
N SER A 17 -6.67 -12.88 -2.95
CA SER A 17 -6.46 -13.13 -1.51
C SER A 17 -5.67 -11.98 -0.85
N ALA A 18 -4.66 -11.46 -1.54
CA ALA A 18 -3.89 -10.31 -1.08
C ALA A 18 -4.71 -9.01 -1.08
N LEU A 19 -5.54 -8.79 -2.10
CA LEU A 19 -6.43 -7.63 -2.19
C LEU A 19 -7.49 -7.67 -1.09
N ALA A 20 -8.14 -8.83 -0.87
CA ALA A 20 -9.11 -9.00 0.21
C ALA A 20 -8.47 -8.74 1.58
N HIS A 21 -7.26 -9.28 1.80
CA HIS A 21 -6.53 -9.09 3.04
C HIS A 21 -6.18 -7.60 3.31
N ALA A 22 -5.60 -6.92 2.32
CA ALA A 22 -5.28 -5.50 2.44
C ALA A 22 -6.54 -4.64 2.59
N GLY A 23 -7.61 -4.94 1.86
CA GLY A 23 -8.89 -4.24 1.94
C GLY A 23 -9.54 -4.35 3.31
N VAL A 24 -9.58 -5.54 3.91
CA VAL A 24 -10.12 -5.77 5.26
C VAL A 24 -9.27 -5.06 6.32
N LEU A 25 -7.94 -5.08 6.17
CA LEU A 25 -7.05 -4.36 7.07
C LEU A 25 -7.28 -2.84 7.02
N VAL A 26 -7.42 -2.25 5.83
CA VAL A 26 -7.78 -0.83 5.66
C VAL A 26 -9.16 -0.55 6.23
N LEU A 27 -10.15 -1.39 5.95
CA LEU A 27 -11.51 -1.24 6.48
C LEU A 27 -11.52 -1.15 8.01
N PHE A 28 -10.79 -2.03 8.70
CA PHE A 28 -10.71 -2.00 10.16
C PHE A 28 -9.94 -0.81 10.70
N LEU A 29 -8.89 -0.34 10.03
CA LEU A 29 -8.20 0.90 10.41
C LEU A 29 -9.12 2.11 10.31
N LEU A 30 -10.06 2.13 9.37
CA LEU A 30 -11.05 3.19 9.23
C LEU A 30 -12.18 3.07 10.26
N LEU A 31 -12.68 1.86 10.49
CA LEU A 31 -13.84 1.59 11.34
C LEU A 31 -13.53 1.71 12.82
N TYR A 32 -12.33 1.27 13.24
CA TYR A 32 -11.96 1.25 14.66
C TYR A 32 -11.34 2.56 15.10
N THR A 33 -11.74 2.98 16.31
CA THR A 33 -11.18 4.16 16.97
C THR A 33 -10.35 3.79 18.18
N HIS A 34 -10.41 2.55 18.67
CA HIS A 34 -9.65 2.11 19.84
C HIS A 34 -8.12 2.16 19.61
N PRO A 35 -7.32 2.80 20.49
CA PRO A 35 -5.90 3.06 20.24
C PRO A 35 -5.07 1.77 20.14
N LEU A 36 -5.34 0.76 20.98
CA LEU A 36 -4.67 -0.54 20.87
C LEU A 36 -4.96 -1.28 19.57
N PHE A 37 -6.21 -1.23 19.07
CA PHE A 37 -6.56 -1.85 17.79
C PHE A 37 -5.77 -1.19 16.66
N LEU A 38 -5.75 0.15 16.63
CA LEU A 38 -5.00 0.91 15.64
C LEU A 38 -3.50 0.61 15.69
N LEU A 39 -2.91 0.52 16.88
CA LEU A 39 -1.51 0.18 17.06
C LEU A 39 -1.20 -1.22 16.49
N LEU A 40 -1.97 -2.23 16.89
CA LEU A 40 -1.70 -3.62 16.47
C LEU A 40 -1.97 -3.81 14.98
N LEU A 41 -3.05 -3.24 14.43
CA LEU A 41 -3.34 -3.27 13.01
C LEU A 41 -2.28 -2.54 12.18
N ALA A 42 -1.73 -1.43 12.68
CA ALA A 42 -0.66 -0.70 11.99
C ALA A 42 0.68 -1.47 11.96
N LEU A 43 0.93 -2.34 12.93
CA LEU A 43 2.12 -3.19 12.97
C LEU A 43 2.03 -4.41 12.03
N LEU A 44 0.84 -4.92 11.74
CA LEU A 44 0.63 -6.14 10.93
C LEU A 44 1.27 -6.09 9.52
N PRO A 45 1.15 -5.00 8.72
CA PRO A 45 1.84 -4.92 7.44
C PRO A 45 3.36 -4.99 7.58
N GLY A 46 3.89 -4.45 8.67
CA GLY A 46 5.30 -4.55 9.01
C GLY A 46 5.76 -5.96 9.32
N LEU A 47 5.00 -6.65 10.16
CA LEU A 47 5.27 -8.02 10.57
C LEU A 47 5.23 -8.98 9.37
N THR A 48 4.24 -8.83 8.49
CA THR A 48 4.13 -9.62 7.25
C THR A 48 5.30 -9.36 6.30
N LEU A 49 5.69 -8.09 6.09
CA LEU A 49 6.87 -7.73 5.29
C LEU A 49 8.18 -8.26 5.89
N ALA A 50 8.35 -8.16 7.21
CA ALA A 50 9.52 -8.66 7.92
C ALA A 50 9.61 -10.19 7.83
N ALA A 51 8.49 -10.90 7.98
CA ALA A 51 8.40 -12.35 7.79
C ALA A 51 8.84 -12.77 6.37
N ARG A 52 8.44 -11.99 5.35
CA ARG A 52 8.84 -12.18 3.95
C ARG A 52 10.33 -11.93 3.68
N GLY A 53 11.02 -11.21 4.57
CA GLY A 53 12.43 -10.83 4.41
C GLY A 53 12.67 -9.38 4.01
N ASP A 54 11.61 -8.60 3.80
CA ASP A 54 11.66 -7.19 3.39
C ASP A 54 11.82 -6.22 4.58
N VAL A 55 12.73 -6.52 5.51
CA VAL A 55 12.96 -5.73 6.75
C VAL A 55 13.31 -4.27 6.47
N ARG A 56 13.98 -3.99 5.35
CA ARG A 56 14.29 -2.62 4.91
C ARG A 56 13.01 -1.83 4.60
N ALA A 57 11.99 -2.47 4.04
CA ALA A 57 10.72 -1.82 3.76
C ALA A 57 9.99 -1.50 5.06
N TRP A 58 9.99 -2.43 6.02
CA TRP A 58 9.42 -2.20 7.35
C TRP A 58 10.08 -1.02 8.08
N ARG A 59 11.42 -0.99 8.15
CA ARG A 59 12.14 0.12 8.80
C ARG A 59 11.86 1.46 8.12
N ARG A 60 11.79 1.48 6.80
CA ARG A 60 11.45 2.68 6.04
C ARG A 60 10.02 3.14 6.38
N GLN A 61 9.06 2.22 6.46
CA GLN A 61 7.69 2.53 6.88
C GLN A 61 7.65 3.13 8.29
N LEU A 62 8.40 2.57 9.24
CA LEU A 62 8.50 3.14 10.60
C LEU A 62 9.13 4.54 10.60
N ALA A 63 10.20 4.75 9.83
CA ALA A 63 10.87 6.05 9.76
C ALA A 63 9.93 7.12 9.18
N TRP A 64 9.34 6.88 7.99
CA TRP A 64 8.38 7.83 7.41
C TRP A 64 7.14 7.98 8.29
N GLY A 65 6.64 6.87 8.86
CA GLY A 65 5.50 6.87 9.78
C GLY A 65 5.74 7.75 11.00
N SER A 66 6.94 7.71 11.59
CA SER A 66 7.28 8.58 12.73
C SER A 66 7.29 10.07 12.37
N THR A 67 7.80 10.43 11.19
CA THR A 67 7.80 11.84 10.74
C THR A 67 6.38 12.35 10.52
N PHE A 68 5.53 11.57 9.86
CA PHE A 68 4.12 11.93 9.69
C PHE A 68 3.36 11.94 11.01
N ALA A 69 3.67 11.01 11.93
CA ALA A 69 3.05 10.97 13.24
C ALA A 69 3.33 12.24 14.05
N LEU A 70 4.58 12.71 14.07
CA LEU A 70 4.95 13.96 14.74
C LEU A 70 4.17 15.15 14.17
N PHE A 71 4.06 15.23 12.84
CA PHE A 71 3.29 16.29 12.17
C PHE A 71 1.80 16.25 12.54
N ILE A 72 1.18 15.06 12.52
CA ILE A 72 -0.24 14.88 12.82
C ILE A 72 -0.54 15.17 14.29
N ILE A 73 0.33 14.71 15.21
CA ILE A 73 0.20 14.96 16.65
C ILE A 73 0.33 16.46 16.92
N ALA A 74 1.33 17.13 16.34
CA ALA A 74 1.49 18.57 16.47
C ALA A 74 0.26 19.31 15.94
N PHE A 75 -0.20 19.00 14.73
CA PHE A 75 -1.36 19.66 14.12
C PHE A 75 -2.65 19.45 14.94
N ASN A 76 -2.93 18.22 15.39
CA ASN A 76 -4.09 17.93 16.22
C ASN A 76 -3.99 18.55 17.62
N GLY A 77 -2.79 18.58 18.21
CA GLY A 77 -2.56 19.22 19.50
C GLY A 77 -2.74 20.74 19.46
N LEU A 78 -2.31 21.41 18.38
CA LEU A 78 -2.48 22.86 18.22
C LEU A 78 -3.93 23.28 17.90
N LEU A 79 -4.69 22.46 17.17
CA LEU A 79 -6.04 22.81 16.71
C LEU A 79 -7.17 22.21 17.54
N GLY A 80 -6.93 21.10 18.25
CA GLY A 80 -7.90 20.33 19.03
C GLY A 80 -8.17 20.85 20.46
N GLY A 81 -8.36 22.16 20.61
CA GLY A 81 -8.57 22.84 21.90
C GLY A 81 -9.94 22.60 22.56
N VAL A 82 -10.40 21.34 22.62
CA VAL A 82 -11.72 20.94 23.16
C VAL A 82 -11.61 19.83 24.23
N GLY A 83 -10.39 19.51 24.68
CA GLY A 83 -10.17 18.48 25.71
C GLY A 83 -10.30 19.03 27.13
N ALA A 84 -10.82 18.22 28.06
CA ALA A 84 -11.06 18.61 29.44
C ALA A 84 -9.76 18.81 30.27
N THR A 85 -8.64 18.22 29.85
CA THR A 85 -7.34 18.37 30.52
C THR A 85 -6.38 19.23 29.69
N GLU A 86 -6.31 20.51 30.06
CA GLU A 86 -5.41 21.48 29.44
C GLU A 86 -3.98 21.33 29.96
N LEU A 87 -3.01 21.08 29.07
CA LEU A 87 -1.59 20.95 29.44
C LEU A 87 -0.85 22.29 29.26
N LEU A 88 -1.07 22.98 28.15
CA LEU A 88 -0.38 24.22 27.79
C LEU A 88 -1.33 25.16 27.04
N GLY A 89 -1.52 26.38 27.55
CA GLY A 89 -2.29 27.43 26.88
C GLY A 89 -1.38 28.49 26.28
N PHE A 90 -1.44 28.69 24.97
CA PHE A 90 -0.71 29.75 24.27
C PHE A 90 -1.70 30.67 23.55
N SER A 91 -1.52 31.98 23.68
CA SER A 91 -2.26 32.98 22.91
C SER A 91 -1.49 33.31 21.64
N LEU A 92 -2.00 32.88 20.48
CA LEU A 92 -1.48 33.32 19.18
C LEU A 92 -2.22 34.59 18.74
N PRO A 93 -1.52 35.63 18.26
CA PRO A 93 -2.11 36.93 17.91
C PRO A 93 -3.16 36.89 16.78
N LEU A 94 -3.26 35.80 16.02
CA LEU A 94 -4.24 35.63 14.93
C LEU A 94 -5.31 34.54 15.20
N LEU A 95 -5.12 33.64 16.18
CA LEU A 95 -5.96 32.44 16.37
C LEU A 95 -6.64 32.34 17.75
N GLY A 96 -6.49 33.35 18.60
CA GLY A 96 -7.03 33.36 19.97
C GLY A 96 -6.23 32.50 20.95
N ARG A 97 -6.79 32.26 22.15
CA ARG A 97 -6.20 31.39 23.18
C ARG A 97 -6.39 29.93 22.74
N ARG A 98 -5.28 29.23 22.46
CA ARG A 98 -5.27 27.82 22.08
C ARG A 98 -4.68 27.01 23.22
N THR A 99 -5.40 25.98 23.65
CA THR A 99 -4.96 25.05 24.68
C THR A 99 -4.62 23.73 24.02
N VAL A 100 -3.41 23.25 24.28
CA VAL A 100 -3.00 21.89 23.93
C VAL A 100 -3.56 20.98 25.00
N SER A 101 -4.53 20.15 24.61
CA SER A 101 -5.17 19.18 25.49
C SER A 101 -4.48 17.81 25.40
N LEU A 102 -4.50 17.04 26.49
CA LEU A 102 -4.01 15.66 26.47
C LEU A 102 -4.83 14.82 25.50
N GLU A 103 -6.14 15.02 25.48
CA GLU A 103 -7.09 14.34 24.60
C GLU A 103 -6.76 14.60 23.12
N GLY A 104 -6.39 15.84 22.77
CA GLY A 104 -5.96 16.22 21.43
C GLY A 104 -4.67 15.54 20.99
N LEU A 105 -3.69 15.38 21.89
CA LEU A 105 -2.45 14.66 21.61
C LEU A 105 -2.69 13.15 21.43
N VAL A 106 -3.51 12.54 22.28
CA VAL A 106 -3.86 11.11 22.21
C VAL A 106 -4.67 10.82 20.94
N TYR A 107 -5.63 11.67 20.59
CA TYR A 107 -6.38 11.60 19.34
C TYR A 107 -5.46 11.77 18.13
N GLY A 108 -4.55 12.74 18.17
CA GLY A 108 -3.53 12.93 17.13
C GLY A 108 -2.65 11.69 16.95
N GLY A 109 -2.25 11.04 18.04
CA GLY A 109 -1.50 9.78 18.02
C GLY A 109 -2.30 8.63 17.40
N ALA A 110 -3.58 8.52 17.74
CA ALA A 110 -4.49 7.53 17.14
C ALA A 110 -4.65 7.75 15.63
N MET A 111 -4.82 9.00 15.18
CA MET A 111 -4.90 9.35 13.76
C MET A 111 -3.59 9.09 13.02
N ALA A 112 -2.45 9.36 13.65
CA ALA A 112 -1.14 9.02 13.12
C ALA A 112 -0.98 7.51 12.91
N LEU A 113 -1.37 6.70 13.90
CA LEU A 113 -1.35 5.23 13.80
C LEU A 113 -2.27 4.73 12.68
N ARG A 114 -3.48 5.30 12.57
CA ARG A 114 -4.43 4.98 11.50
C ARG A 114 -3.80 5.20 10.12
N LEU A 115 -3.23 6.39 9.88
CA LEU A 115 -2.62 6.70 8.60
C LEU A 115 -1.41 5.81 8.32
N ALA A 116 -0.54 5.60 9.31
CA ALA A 116 0.63 4.73 9.19
C ALA A 116 0.24 3.28 8.84
N GLY A 117 -0.85 2.77 9.43
CA GLY A 117 -1.40 1.46 9.11
C GLY A 117 -1.93 1.38 7.68
N ILE A 118 -2.65 2.41 7.21
CA ILE A 118 -3.20 2.44 5.84
C ILE A 118 -2.06 2.46 4.81
N ILE A 119 -1.08 3.34 5.01
CA ILE A 119 0.13 3.39 4.16
C ILE A 119 0.85 2.02 4.18
N GLY A 120 0.95 1.39 5.35
CA GLY A 120 1.48 0.05 5.51
C GLY A 120 0.73 -1.01 4.70
N ALA A 121 -0.60 -0.98 4.76
CA ALA A 121 -1.47 -1.90 4.03
C ALA A 121 -1.25 -1.82 2.51
N PHE A 122 -1.18 -0.59 1.99
CA PHE A 122 -0.87 -0.35 0.58
C PHE A 122 0.55 -0.77 0.22
N ALA A 123 1.53 -0.48 1.09
CA ALA A 123 2.91 -0.91 0.88
C ALA A 123 3.03 -2.44 0.84
N LEU A 124 2.28 -3.16 1.67
CA LEU A 124 2.19 -4.62 1.64
C LEU A 124 1.56 -5.09 0.33
N LEU A 125 0.40 -4.53 -0.06
CA LEU A 125 -0.30 -4.91 -1.28
C LEU A 125 0.59 -4.75 -2.53
N SER A 126 1.25 -3.61 -2.68
CA SER A 126 2.16 -3.33 -3.80
C SER A 126 3.39 -4.25 -3.85
N ARG A 127 3.69 -4.96 -2.76
CA ARG A 127 4.78 -5.97 -2.68
C ARG A 127 4.28 -7.39 -2.88
N LEU A 128 3.01 -7.65 -2.61
CA LEU A 128 2.38 -8.95 -2.77
C LEU A 128 1.84 -9.15 -4.18
N VAL A 129 1.39 -8.09 -4.85
CA VAL A 129 0.73 -8.16 -6.15
C VAL A 129 1.26 -7.07 -7.07
N ASP A 130 1.69 -7.46 -8.27
CA ASP A 130 2.03 -6.53 -9.35
C ASP A 130 0.75 -5.89 -9.91
N LEU A 131 0.80 -4.60 -10.26
CA LEU A 131 -0.36 -3.88 -10.80
C LEU A 131 -0.94 -4.54 -12.06
N GLU A 132 -0.07 -5.07 -12.92
CA GLU A 132 -0.45 -5.81 -14.13
C GLU A 132 -1.32 -7.02 -13.79
N ARG A 133 -0.99 -7.75 -12.71
CA ARG A 133 -1.76 -8.92 -12.25
C ARG A 133 -3.15 -8.51 -11.76
N LEU A 134 -3.28 -7.39 -11.04
CA LEU A 134 -4.57 -6.91 -10.55
C LEU A 134 -5.54 -6.59 -11.71
N LEU A 135 -5.03 -6.06 -12.81
CA LEU A 135 -5.86 -5.72 -13.98
C LEU A 135 -6.47 -6.95 -14.66
N TYR A 136 -5.79 -8.09 -14.65
CA TYR A 136 -6.33 -9.34 -15.20
C TYR A 136 -7.50 -9.92 -14.39
N PHE A 137 -7.56 -9.64 -13.09
CA PHE A 137 -8.61 -10.13 -12.18
C PHE A 137 -9.73 -9.13 -11.91
N SER A 138 -9.56 -7.88 -12.33
CA SER A 138 -10.58 -6.85 -12.16
C SER A 138 -11.85 -7.19 -12.95
N PRO A 139 -13.06 -6.95 -12.41
CA PRO A 139 -14.33 -7.11 -13.13
C PRO A 139 -14.45 -6.16 -14.34
N LEU A 140 -13.51 -5.23 -14.53
CA LEU A 140 -13.31 -4.44 -15.77
C LEU A 140 -12.80 -5.30 -16.95
N ALA A 141 -13.11 -6.61 -16.94
CA ALA A 141 -12.48 -7.73 -17.63
C ALA A 141 -12.62 -7.78 -19.17
N GLY A 142 -13.09 -6.71 -19.80
CA GLY A 142 -13.25 -6.62 -21.25
C GLY A 142 -12.00 -6.09 -21.97
N ARG A 143 -12.22 -5.33 -23.04
CA ARG A 143 -11.16 -4.66 -23.83
C ARG A 143 -10.31 -3.70 -22.98
N SER A 144 -10.87 -3.16 -21.89
CA SER A 144 -10.20 -2.19 -21.01
C SER A 144 -9.04 -2.78 -20.20
N SER A 145 -9.11 -4.06 -19.82
CA SER A 145 -8.00 -4.70 -19.10
C SER A 145 -6.80 -4.92 -20.03
N LEU A 146 -7.04 -5.24 -21.30
CA LEU A 146 -5.98 -5.34 -22.29
C LEU A 146 -5.35 -3.99 -22.58
N THR A 147 -6.13 -2.95 -22.83
CA THR A 147 -5.56 -1.61 -23.09
C THR A 147 -4.75 -1.13 -21.90
N ALA A 148 -5.21 -1.39 -20.67
CA ALA A 148 -4.47 -1.11 -19.45
C ALA A 148 -3.17 -1.96 -19.34
N ALA A 149 -3.22 -3.25 -19.66
CA ALA A 149 -2.03 -4.10 -19.66
C ALA A 149 -0.98 -3.66 -20.70
N LEU A 150 -1.43 -3.31 -21.91
CA LEU A 150 -0.56 -2.79 -22.96
C LEU A 150 0.07 -1.45 -22.54
N THR A 151 -0.73 -0.52 -21.99
CA THR A 151 -0.22 0.76 -21.50
C THR A 151 0.77 0.60 -20.35
N LEU A 152 0.51 -0.29 -19.38
CA LEU A 152 1.50 -0.60 -18.34
C LEU A 152 2.80 -1.19 -18.92
N GLY A 153 2.69 -2.07 -19.91
CA GLY A 153 3.83 -2.64 -20.63
C GLY A 153 4.66 -1.61 -21.41
N LEU A 154 4.06 -0.48 -21.81
CA LEU A 154 4.76 0.63 -22.46
C LEU A 154 5.59 1.47 -21.48
N ILE A 155 5.20 1.58 -20.21
CA ILE A 155 5.91 2.38 -19.19
C ILE A 155 7.42 2.04 -19.11
N PRO A 156 7.85 0.77 -18.96
CA PRO A 156 9.27 0.45 -18.91
C PRO A 156 9.99 0.71 -20.23
N ARG A 157 9.31 0.62 -21.39
CA ARG A 157 9.89 0.93 -22.70
C ARG A 157 10.12 2.44 -22.83
N LEU A 158 9.10 3.24 -22.55
CA LEU A 158 9.19 4.70 -22.56
C LEU A 158 10.27 5.22 -21.60
N ASN A 159 10.44 4.62 -20.43
CA ASN A 159 11.51 4.99 -19.49
C ASN A 159 12.91 4.68 -20.06
N ARG A 160 13.08 3.59 -20.82
CA ARG A 160 14.35 3.30 -21.51
C ARG A 160 14.60 4.30 -22.63
N SER A 161 13.61 4.52 -23.50
CA SER A 161 13.71 5.49 -24.60
C SER A 161 13.99 6.90 -24.07
N ALA A 162 13.35 7.29 -22.97
CA ALA A 162 13.60 8.57 -22.31
C ALA A 162 15.05 8.70 -21.84
N ARG A 163 15.61 7.67 -21.19
CA ARG A 163 17.02 7.70 -20.77
C ARG A 163 17.97 7.81 -21.95
N THR A 164 17.75 7.04 -23.01
CA THR A 164 18.56 7.11 -24.23
C THR A 164 18.47 8.49 -24.89
N LEU A 165 17.27 9.06 -24.99
CA LEU A 165 17.08 10.41 -25.54
C LEU A 165 17.73 11.48 -24.67
N LEU A 166 17.68 11.35 -23.33
CA LEU A 166 18.39 12.23 -22.40
C LEU A 166 19.91 12.16 -22.62
N GLU A 167 20.46 10.97 -22.82
CA GLU A 167 21.90 10.78 -23.11
C GLU A 167 22.29 11.40 -24.46
N VAL A 168 21.46 11.25 -25.49
CA VAL A 168 21.67 11.87 -26.81
C VAL A 168 21.58 13.39 -26.76
N GLN A 169 20.65 13.97 -25.99
CA GLN A 169 20.58 15.43 -25.83
C GLN A 169 21.76 15.97 -25.01
N ALA A 170 22.22 15.20 -24.01
CA ALA A 170 23.41 15.55 -23.25
C ALA A 170 24.67 15.59 -24.15
N SER A 171 24.83 14.63 -25.07
CA SER A 171 25.95 14.62 -26.02
C SER A 171 25.91 15.75 -27.05
N ARG A 172 24.70 16.26 -27.36
CA ARG A 172 24.50 17.46 -28.20
C ARG A 172 24.75 18.78 -27.48
N GLY A 173 25.15 18.76 -26.21
CA GLY A 173 25.47 19.96 -25.44
C GLY A 173 24.25 20.69 -24.86
N ALA A 174 23.09 20.02 -24.74
CA ALA A 174 21.89 20.56 -24.12
C ALA A 174 21.61 19.92 -22.75
N PRO A 175 22.39 20.23 -21.68
CA PRO A 175 22.13 19.71 -20.35
C PRO A 175 20.82 20.30 -19.78
N LEU A 176 19.78 19.48 -19.73
CA LEU A 176 18.45 19.85 -19.20
C LEU A 176 18.47 20.26 -17.72
N ALA A 177 19.50 19.83 -16.99
CA ALA A 177 19.69 20.13 -15.58
C ALA A 177 20.34 21.50 -15.32
N ALA A 178 20.90 22.17 -16.35
CA ALA A 178 21.61 23.43 -16.19
C ALA A 178 20.71 24.63 -16.56
N GLY A 179 19.83 25.04 -15.65
CA GLY A 179 19.06 26.28 -15.79
C GLY A 179 17.79 26.34 -14.94
N GLY A 180 17.29 27.56 -14.70
CA GLY A 180 16.03 27.77 -13.97
C GLY A 180 14.80 27.18 -14.69
N LEU A 181 13.67 27.07 -13.97
CA LEU A 181 12.41 26.42 -14.39
C LEU A 181 12.00 26.71 -15.85
N ARG A 182 12.09 27.97 -16.30
CA ARG A 182 11.72 28.37 -17.67
C ARG A 182 12.61 27.76 -18.77
N ARG A 183 13.91 27.62 -18.52
CA ARG A 183 14.84 26.99 -19.48
C ARG A 183 14.64 25.47 -19.50
N GLY A 184 14.38 24.87 -18.35
CA GLY A 184 14.06 23.44 -18.24
C GLY A 184 12.82 23.06 -19.05
N VAL A 185 11.73 23.85 -18.96
CA VAL A 185 10.50 23.58 -19.73
C VAL A 185 10.73 23.72 -21.24
N ARG A 186 11.45 24.76 -21.69
CA ARG A 186 11.76 24.94 -23.13
C ARG A 186 12.65 23.82 -23.68
N ALA A 187 13.61 23.35 -22.88
CA ALA A 187 14.50 22.26 -23.26
C ALA A 187 13.80 20.88 -23.22
N ALA A 188 12.71 20.73 -22.45
CA ALA A 188 11.91 19.50 -22.42
C ALA A 188 11.06 19.29 -23.68
N GLY A 189 10.71 20.35 -24.41
CA GLY A 189 9.86 20.27 -25.61
C GLY A 189 10.37 19.29 -26.68
N PRO A 190 11.62 19.42 -27.16
CA PRO A 190 12.19 18.50 -28.17
C PRO A 190 12.28 17.05 -27.70
N LEU A 191 12.51 16.82 -26.40
CA LEU A 191 12.53 15.48 -25.83
C LEU A 191 11.14 14.85 -25.80
N LEU A 192 10.13 15.61 -25.42
CA LEU A 192 8.75 15.14 -25.44
C LEU A 192 8.32 14.83 -26.87
N ALA A 193 8.67 15.66 -27.84
CA ALA A 193 8.38 15.41 -29.25
C ALA A 193 9.03 14.09 -29.74
N ALA A 194 10.33 13.92 -29.51
CA ALA A 194 11.03 12.68 -29.88
C ALA A 194 10.48 11.45 -29.14
N LEU A 195 10.14 11.59 -27.85
CA LEU A 195 9.52 10.52 -27.08
C LEU A 195 8.15 10.13 -27.62
N THR A 196 7.33 11.11 -28.02
CA THR A 196 6.02 10.84 -28.60
C THR A 196 6.13 10.17 -29.96
N GLU A 197 7.13 10.55 -30.77
CA GLU A 197 7.42 9.89 -32.05
C GLU A 197 7.77 8.42 -31.83
N THR A 198 8.73 8.12 -30.95
CA THR A 198 9.08 6.74 -30.59
C THR A 198 7.89 5.95 -30.03
N ALA A 199 7.04 6.59 -29.22
CA ALA A 199 5.84 5.94 -28.68
C ALA A 199 4.80 5.62 -29.77
N LEU A 200 4.67 6.48 -30.78
CA LEU A 200 3.79 6.27 -31.92
C LEU A 200 4.30 5.12 -32.80
N GLU A 201 5.59 5.10 -33.12
CA GLU A 201 6.24 3.99 -33.83
C GLU A 201 6.04 2.65 -33.09
N ASP A 202 6.35 2.61 -31.79
CA ASP A 202 6.15 1.43 -30.93
C ASP A 202 4.68 0.93 -30.96
N SER A 203 3.72 1.86 -31.04
CA SER A 203 2.30 1.53 -31.06
C SER A 203 1.84 0.97 -32.42
N LEU A 204 2.41 1.47 -33.52
CA LEU A 204 2.15 0.98 -34.88
C LEU A 204 2.72 -0.43 -35.06
N ASP A 205 3.98 -0.65 -34.63
CA ASP A 205 4.61 -1.97 -34.63
C ASP A 205 3.81 -2.98 -33.81
N LEU A 206 3.33 -2.56 -32.63
CA LEU A 206 2.49 -3.41 -31.78
C LEU A 206 1.15 -3.73 -32.46
N ALA A 207 0.53 -2.78 -33.15
CA ALA A 207 -0.72 -3.00 -33.88
C ALA A 207 -0.55 -3.98 -35.04
N GLU A 208 0.56 -3.89 -35.78
CA GLU A 208 0.89 -4.86 -36.84
C GLU A 208 1.07 -6.27 -36.27
N VAL A 209 1.84 -6.40 -35.18
CA VAL A 209 2.05 -7.70 -34.50
C VAL A 209 0.74 -8.29 -33.98
N LEU A 210 -0.15 -7.47 -33.41
CA LEU A 210 -1.47 -7.92 -32.95
C LEU A 210 -2.34 -8.40 -34.11
N THR A 211 -2.31 -7.67 -35.23
CA THR A 211 -3.07 -8.02 -36.45
C THR A 211 -2.56 -9.32 -37.07
N ALA A 212 -1.24 -9.47 -37.20
CA ALA A 212 -0.60 -10.70 -37.69
C ALA A 212 -0.89 -11.93 -36.82
N ARG A 213 -1.08 -11.73 -35.50
CA ARG A 213 -1.50 -12.79 -34.56
C ARG A 213 -3.01 -13.07 -34.57
N GLY A 214 -3.78 -12.36 -35.39
CA GLY A 214 -5.23 -12.50 -35.45
C GLY A 214 -5.96 -11.93 -34.23
N TYR A 215 -5.41 -10.93 -33.55
CA TYR A 215 -6.11 -10.27 -32.46
C TYR A 215 -7.42 -9.66 -32.97
N GLY A 216 -8.56 -10.08 -32.41
CA GLY A 216 -9.90 -9.62 -32.82
C GLY A 216 -10.59 -10.47 -33.90
N SER A 217 -9.95 -11.52 -34.43
CA SER A 217 -10.55 -12.40 -35.44
C SER A 217 -11.53 -13.44 -34.87
N GLY A 218 -11.61 -13.59 -33.55
CA GLY A 218 -12.45 -14.58 -32.88
C GLY A 218 -12.83 -14.21 -31.44
N ARG A 219 -13.51 -15.13 -30.76
CA ARG A 219 -13.88 -14.95 -29.35
C ARG A 219 -12.60 -14.93 -28.49
N PRO A 220 -12.39 -13.90 -27.65
CA PRO A 220 -11.20 -13.82 -26.82
C PRO A 220 -11.18 -14.95 -25.80
N THR A 221 -10.03 -15.62 -25.66
CA THR A 221 -9.76 -16.59 -24.60
C THR A 221 -8.89 -15.97 -23.52
N HIS A 222 -9.17 -16.24 -22.25
CA HIS A 222 -8.40 -15.69 -21.14
C HIS A 222 -7.31 -16.68 -20.69
N PHE A 223 -6.05 -16.29 -20.84
CA PHE A 223 -4.94 -17.01 -20.24
C PHE A 223 -4.79 -16.61 -18.76
N ARG A 224 -4.93 -17.57 -17.85
CA ARG A 224 -4.74 -17.37 -16.40
C ARG A 224 -3.55 -18.20 -15.92
N PRO A 225 -2.35 -17.61 -15.79
CA PRO A 225 -1.17 -18.34 -15.35
C PRO A 225 -1.23 -18.68 -13.86
N GLU A 226 -1.96 -17.91 -13.04
CA GLU A 226 -2.09 -18.20 -11.61
C GLU A 226 -2.99 -19.41 -11.34
N ARG A 227 -2.40 -20.42 -10.70
CA ARG A 227 -3.13 -21.55 -10.12
C ARG A 227 -3.47 -21.23 -8.67
N TRP A 228 -4.68 -21.59 -8.27
CA TRP A 228 -5.09 -21.45 -6.88
C TRP A 228 -4.35 -22.47 -6.01
N HIS A 229 -3.61 -22.00 -4.99
CA HIS A 229 -2.96 -22.89 -4.05
C HIS A 229 -3.74 -22.99 -2.73
N ARG A 230 -3.56 -24.10 -2.00
CA ARG A 230 -4.18 -24.30 -0.68
C ARG A 230 -3.86 -23.18 0.31
N ARG A 231 -2.67 -22.57 0.20
CA ARG A 231 -2.26 -21.40 1.01
C ARG A 231 -3.17 -20.18 0.79
N ASP A 232 -3.59 -19.95 -0.46
CA ASP A 232 -4.42 -18.80 -0.81
C ASP A 232 -5.83 -18.96 -0.23
N ALA A 233 -6.34 -20.20 -0.21
CA ALA A 233 -7.60 -20.54 0.45
C ALA A 233 -7.51 -20.29 1.97
N VAL A 234 -6.43 -20.72 2.63
CA VAL A 234 -6.24 -20.51 4.08
C VAL A 234 -6.16 -19.01 4.43
N VAL A 235 -5.43 -18.23 3.65
CA VAL A 235 -5.36 -16.76 3.81
C VAL A 235 -6.74 -16.13 3.62
N LEU A 236 -7.47 -16.53 2.58
CA LEU A 236 -8.79 -15.98 2.29
C LEU A 236 -9.80 -16.33 3.40
N LEU A 237 -9.84 -17.59 3.84
CA LEU A 237 -10.71 -18.04 4.94
C LEU A 237 -10.39 -17.29 6.23
N GLY A 238 -9.11 -17.13 6.57
CA GLY A 238 -8.67 -16.35 7.71
C GLY A 238 -9.10 -14.88 7.64
N THR A 239 -9.02 -14.30 6.45
CA THR A 239 -9.44 -12.92 6.19
C THR A 239 -10.95 -12.75 6.30
N VAL A 240 -11.75 -13.68 5.77
CA VAL A 240 -13.22 -13.69 5.89
C VAL A 240 -13.65 -13.88 7.34
N PHE A 241 -12.97 -14.77 8.08
CA PHE A 241 -13.21 -14.94 9.51
C PHE A 241 -12.92 -13.66 10.29
N ALA A 242 -11.77 -13.02 10.05
CA ALA A 242 -11.45 -11.73 10.66
C ALA A 242 -12.49 -10.67 10.34
N LEU A 243 -12.96 -10.62 9.08
CA LEU A 243 -14.00 -9.70 8.63
C LEU A 243 -15.30 -9.89 9.44
N ALA A 244 -15.77 -11.12 9.59
CA ALA A 244 -17.01 -11.44 10.31
C ALA A 244 -16.91 -11.05 11.79
N VAL A 245 -15.85 -11.48 12.49
CA VAL A 245 -15.64 -11.15 13.90
C VAL A 245 -15.48 -9.65 14.11
N GLY A 246 -14.75 -8.99 13.21
CA GLY A 246 -14.46 -7.57 13.33
C GLY A 246 -15.67 -6.67 13.06
N LEU A 247 -16.55 -7.04 12.12
CA LEU A 247 -17.81 -6.34 11.89
C LEU A 247 -18.77 -6.48 13.09
N GLU A 248 -18.81 -7.66 13.71
CA GLU A 248 -19.61 -7.87 14.92
C GLU A 248 -19.06 -7.04 16.10
N GLY A 249 -17.74 -6.96 16.23
CA GLY A 249 -17.09 -6.07 17.19
C GLY A 249 -17.36 -4.57 16.96
N ALA A 250 -17.56 -4.16 15.70
CA ALA A 250 -17.95 -2.80 15.37
C ALA A 250 -19.41 -2.50 15.74
N ARG A 251 -20.33 -3.43 15.43
CA ARG A 251 -21.76 -3.30 15.77
C ARG A 251 -21.99 -3.20 17.27
N THR A 252 -21.26 -4.00 18.05
CA THR A 252 -21.37 -4.04 19.50
C THR A 252 -20.68 -2.87 20.20
N GLY A 253 -20.00 -1.99 19.45
CA GLY A 253 -19.24 -0.84 19.96
C GLY A 253 -17.94 -1.22 20.67
N ALA A 254 -17.58 -2.51 20.71
CA ALA A 254 -16.42 -3.02 21.46
C ALA A 254 -15.07 -2.48 20.94
N ALA A 255 -15.03 -2.01 19.69
CA ALA A 255 -13.85 -1.40 19.08
C ALA A 255 -13.90 0.14 18.99
N SER A 256 -14.89 0.76 19.62
CA SER A 256 -15.04 2.22 19.68
C SER A 256 -14.41 2.78 20.96
N PHE A 257 -13.67 3.88 20.82
CA PHE A 257 -13.09 4.65 21.91
C PHE A 257 -13.38 6.12 21.69
N THR A 258 -13.97 6.76 22.69
CA THR A 258 -14.32 8.19 22.64
C THR A 258 -13.17 9.00 23.24
N TYR A 259 -12.56 9.84 22.40
CA TYR A 259 -11.40 10.66 22.78
C TYR A 259 -11.80 12.02 23.40
N TYR A 260 -12.98 12.53 23.04
CA TYR A 260 -13.53 13.80 23.55
C TYR A 260 -14.88 13.55 24.23
N PRO A 261 -15.26 14.26 25.30
CA PRO A 261 -14.53 15.33 26.00
C PRO A 261 -13.54 14.82 27.08
N ALA A 262 -13.66 13.56 27.51
CA ALA A 262 -12.75 12.89 28.43
C ALA A 262 -12.46 11.47 27.92
N LEU A 263 -11.26 10.95 28.23
CA LEU A 263 -10.87 9.59 27.86
C LEU A 263 -11.81 8.57 28.52
N ALA A 264 -12.66 7.94 27.71
CA ALA A 264 -13.57 6.92 28.20
C ALA A 264 -12.78 5.71 28.76
N ALA A 265 -13.27 5.10 29.83
CA ALA A 265 -12.70 3.84 30.33
C ALA A 265 -12.86 2.75 29.25
N PRO A 266 -11.78 2.12 28.78
CA PRO A 266 -11.88 1.11 27.73
C PRO A 266 -12.61 -0.12 28.27
N ALA A 267 -13.60 -0.62 27.53
CA ALA A 267 -14.31 -1.86 27.85
C ALA A 267 -13.47 -3.10 27.50
N TRP A 268 -12.31 -3.25 28.15
CA TRP A 268 -11.29 -4.26 27.87
C TRP A 268 -11.83 -5.68 27.75
N VAL A 269 -12.73 -6.07 28.65
CA VAL A 269 -13.29 -7.43 28.71
C VAL A 269 -14.08 -7.77 27.43
N ARG A 270 -14.79 -6.80 26.84
CA ARG A 270 -15.56 -6.99 25.61
C ARG A 270 -14.71 -6.81 24.35
N SER A 271 -13.64 -6.02 24.42
CA SER A 271 -12.80 -5.67 23.27
C SER A 271 -11.68 -6.69 22.99
N LEU A 272 -11.14 -7.35 24.03
CA LEU A 272 -10.09 -8.36 23.90
C LEU A 272 -10.44 -9.58 23.02
N PRO A 273 -11.62 -10.22 23.11
CA PRO A 273 -11.94 -11.38 22.27
C PRO A 273 -12.09 -10.98 20.79
N VAL A 274 -12.68 -9.80 20.52
CA VAL A 274 -12.79 -9.25 19.17
C VAL A 274 -11.39 -8.99 18.60
N LEU A 275 -10.51 -8.36 19.39
CA LEU A 275 -9.13 -8.10 19.00
C LEU A 275 -8.38 -9.40 18.68
N ALA A 276 -8.49 -10.40 19.55
CA ALA A 276 -7.85 -11.70 19.36
C ALA A 276 -8.34 -12.40 18.08
N GLY A 277 -9.64 -12.39 17.81
CA GLY A 277 -10.21 -12.96 16.58
C GLY A 277 -9.75 -12.26 15.31
N VAL A 278 -9.75 -10.91 15.30
CA VAL A 278 -9.30 -10.11 14.16
C VAL A 278 -7.80 -10.32 13.89
N LEU A 279 -6.97 -10.28 14.93
CA LEU A 279 -5.53 -10.51 14.80
C LEU A 279 -5.22 -11.96 14.42
N GLY A 280 -5.94 -12.94 14.98
CA GLY A 280 -5.79 -14.34 14.62
C GLY A 280 -6.00 -14.59 13.14
N GLY A 281 -7.04 -14.00 12.54
CA GLY A 281 -7.29 -14.13 11.10
C GLY A 281 -6.31 -13.35 10.23
N LEU A 282 -5.95 -12.12 10.62
CA LEU A 282 -5.08 -11.25 9.80
C LEU A 282 -3.57 -11.57 9.95
N THR A 283 -3.14 -12.33 10.95
CA THR A 283 -1.73 -12.75 11.10
C THR A 283 -1.37 -13.98 10.26
N ILE A 284 -2.37 -14.70 9.72
CA ILE A 284 -2.18 -15.93 8.93
C ILE A 284 -1.17 -15.76 7.78
N PRO A 285 -1.21 -14.69 6.95
CA PRO A 285 -0.19 -14.47 5.92
C PRO A 285 1.23 -14.34 6.49
N ALA A 286 1.39 -13.68 7.65
CA ALA A 286 2.69 -13.52 8.30
C ALA A 286 3.27 -14.88 8.71
N PHE A 287 2.45 -15.75 9.30
CA PHE A 287 2.86 -17.09 9.70
C PHE A 287 3.24 -17.97 8.51
N ILE A 288 2.48 -17.91 7.41
CA ILE A 288 2.79 -18.67 6.19
C ILE A 288 4.14 -18.22 5.60
N PHE A 289 4.37 -16.91 5.49
CA PHE A 289 5.63 -16.39 4.96
C PHE A 289 6.81 -16.70 5.88
N TRP A 290 6.62 -16.60 7.19
CA TRP A 290 7.64 -16.95 8.18
C TRP A 290 7.98 -18.45 8.13
N GLY A 291 6.96 -19.32 8.06
CA GLY A 291 7.12 -20.77 7.94
C GLY A 291 7.86 -21.17 6.67
N TRP A 292 7.56 -20.54 5.53
CA TRP A 292 8.27 -20.79 4.27
C TRP A 292 9.77 -20.43 4.35
N ARG A 293 10.09 -19.34 5.05
CA ARG A 293 11.48 -18.87 5.19
C ARG A 293 12.31 -19.79 6.12
N ARG A 294 11.70 -20.36 7.17
CA ARG A 294 12.38 -21.16 8.19
C ARG A 294 12.38 -22.66 7.91
N CYS A 295 11.32 -23.19 7.29
CA CYS A 295 11.18 -24.63 7.01
C CYS A 295 11.51 -24.96 5.55
N ARG A 296 12.60 -25.71 5.32
CA ARG A 296 13.00 -26.21 3.99
C ARG A 296 11.97 -27.17 3.36
N TRP A 297 11.17 -27.87 4.16
CA TRP A 297 10.16 -28.82 3.68
C TRP A 297 8.98 -28.15 2.94
N LEU A 298 8.61 -26.93 3.31
CA LEU A 298 7.58 -26.14 2.61
C LEU A 298 8.05 -25.58 1.26
N ARG A 299 9.35 -25.67 0.95
CA ARG A 299 9.90 -25.25 -0.35
C ARG A 299 9.72 -26.29 -1.45
N VAL A 300 9.39 -27.53 -1.11
CA VAL A 300 9.34 -28.67 -2.06
C VAL A 300 7.91 -29.01 -2.49
N ASN A 301 6.90 -28.68 -1.67
CA ASN A 301 5.48 -29.00 -1.91
C ASN A 301 4.60 -27.78 -2.25
N ILE A 302 5.22 -26.66 -2.61
CA ILE A 302 4.56 -25.40 -2.99
C ILE A 302 5.03 -25.01 -4.38
#